data_AF-A0AA40E5M6-F1
#
_entry.id   AF-A0AA40E5M6-F1
#
_cell.length_a   1.000
_cell.length_b   1.000
_cell.length_c   1.000
_cell.angle_alpha   90.00
_cell.angle_beta   90.00
_cell.angle_gamma   90.00
#
_symmetry.space_group_name_H-M   'P 1'
#
loop_
_entity.id
_entity.type
_entity.pdbx_description
1 polymer ?
#
loop_
_entity_poly.entity_id
_entity_poly.type
_entity_poly.pdbx_seq_one_letter_code
_entity_poly.pdbx_strand_id
1 'polypeptide(L)'
;MPSFLSFCFLHLSCLFAYSLFSISVSDLISHPTNKAWTQHFEPTQNLFRQTTADATGRNTEDDVLRGAQLAVHPNVRNWLQDTEADVELFFHTEVSNAVLAKWNGYPLVTQPSHARNPASGMAADEMVDAIYTVDVQNNVGTARTVITIGEMKRNIIAPRTWQNGNLYGNREQLRLSQELAPHVYCFDGDTLLLQLQAKRPSDIASVPGTGFRRLQRMYAVQGLTVGGFSVVDRRFFDSRPMWDDDGAKTFIQLASYERIVDPRTRCLKWRTPNDPTGVNDVWETWWFWN
;
A
#
# COMPACT_ATOMS: atom_id res chain seq x y z
N MET A 1 3.06 -9.99 24.24
CA MET A 1 2.73 -10.53 22.91
C MET A 1 1.29 -10.34 22.39
N PRO A 2 0.24 -9.99 23.18
CA PRO A 2 -1.10 -9.76 22.60
C PRO A 2 -1.25 -8.40 21.89
N SER A 3 -0.27 -7.50 21.98
CA SER A 3 -0.25 -6.18 21.35
C SER A 3 0.28 -6.16 19.91
N PHE A 4 0.98 -7.21 19.47
CA PHE A 4 1.59 -7.29 18.14
C PHE A 4 0.54 -7.51 17.04
N LEU A 5 -0.35 -8.48 17.27
CA LEU A 5 -1.36 -8.88 16.28
C LEU A 5 -2.48 -7.84 16.14
N SER A 6 -3.09 -7.38 17.24
CA SER A 6 -4.11 -6.31 17.19
C SER A 6 -3.62 -5.02 16.51
N PHE A 7 -2.32 -4.75 16.52
CA PHE A 7 -1.72 -3.55 15.94
C PHE A 7 -1.42 -3.70 14.44
N CYS A 8 -0.85 -4.83 14.00
CA CYS A 8 -0.75 -5.18 12.58
C CYS A 8 -2.15 -5.21 11.91
N PHE A 9 -3.19 -5.62 12.66
CA PHE A 9 -4.57 -5.73 12.19
C PHE A 9 -5.30 -4.41 11.95
N LEU A 10 -4.85 -3.30 12.54
CA LEU A 10 -5.45 -1.98 12.33
C LEU A 10 -4.73 -1.18 11.22
N HIS A 11 -3.49 -1.52 10.88
CA HIS A 11 -2.60 -0.66 10.09
C HIS A 11 -1.97 -1.28 8.84
N LEU A 12 -2.04 -2.60 8.59
CA LEU A 12 -1.69 -3.14 7.26
C LEU A 12 -2.85 -3.09 6.25
N SER A 13 -4.08 -2.75 6.69
CA SER A 13 -5.09 -2.13 5.80
C SER A 13 -4.58 -0.82 5.18
N CYS A 14 -3.57 -0.22 5.82
CA CYS A 14 -2.73 0.86 5.33
C CYS A 14 -1.32 0.35 4.99
N LEU A 15 -1.15 -0.75 4.25
CA LEU A 15 0.11 -1.06 3.53
C LEU A 15 0.54 0.04 2.51
N PHE A 16 -0.11 1.20 2.57
CA PHE A 16 0.25 2.49 1.94
C PHE A 16 0.32 3.68 2.89
N ALA A 17 0.40 3.45 4.20
CA ALA A 17 0.68 4.44 5.23
C ALA A 17 1.00 3.76 6.58
N TYR A 18 2.31 3.53 6.81
CA TYR A 18 3.00 3.49 8.13
C TYR A 18 2.97 2.20 8.98
N SER A 19 4.16 1.58 9.25
CA SER A 19 4.91 1.60 10.54
C SER A 19 6.13 0.65 10.55
N LEU A 20 7.09 0.92 11.46
CA LEU A 20 8.33 0.15 11.77
C LEU A 20 8.24 -0.53 13.15
N PHE A 21 8.87 -1.70 13.36
CA PHE A 21 9.21 -2.25 14.69
C PHE A 21 10.65 -2.80 14.74
N SER A 22 11.14 -3.11 15.95
CA SER A 22 12.48 -3.66 16.22
C SER A 22 12.45 -4.88 17.19
N ILE A 23 13.28 -5.88 16.95
CA ILE A 23 13.42 -7.24 17.46
C ILE A 23 14.91 -7.56 17.24
N SER A 24 15.64 -7.77 18.34
CA SER A 24 17.06 -8.06 18.30
C SER A 24 17.29 -9.56 18.04
N VAL A 25 17.93 -9.89 16.93
CA VAL A 25 18.53 -11.21 16.67
C VAL A 25 19.97 -11.00 16.21
N SER A 26 20.92 -11.58 16.95
CA SER A 26 22.36 -11.40 16.75
C SER A 26 22.89 -12.23 15.58
N ASP A 27 23.80 -11.60 14.82
CA ASP A 27 24.89 -12.12 13.98
C ASP A 27 24.68 -13.43 13.19
N LEU A 28 24.30 -13.32 11.92
CA LEU A 28 24.61 -14.34 10.90
C LEU A 28 24.61 -13.71 9.50
N ILE A 29 25.40 -14.29 8.59
CA ILE A 29 25.78 -13.79 7.26
C ILE A 29 24.59 -13.31 6.41
N SER A 30 24.62 -12.06 5.94
CA SER A 30 23.66 -11.47 5.01
C SER A 30 23.98 -11.80 3.55
N HIS A 31 22.96 -11.99 2.71
CA HIS A 31 23.14 -12.04 1.26
C HIS A 31 23.38 -10.61 0.76
N PRO A 32 24.44 -10.35 -0.04
CA PRO A 32 24.79 -8.99 -0.42
C PRO A 32 23.77 -8.40 -1.41
N THR A 33 23.29 -7.20 -1.10
CA THR A 33 22.56 -6.32 -2.02
C THR A 33 23.50 -5.92 -3.17
N ASN A 34 23.25 -6.45 -4.37
CA ASN A 34 24.04 -6.12 -5.55
C ASN A 34 23.27 -6.22 -6.88
N LYS A 35 22.17 -5.49 -7.01
CA LYS A 35 21.51 -5.29 -8.31
C LYS A 35 22.24 -4.17 -9.06
N ALA A 36 23.16 -4.51 -9.97
CA ALA A 36 24.02 -3.53 -10.64
C ALA A 36 23.24 -2.40 -11.35
N TRP A 37 22.06 -2.72 -11.90
CA TRP A 37 21.20 -1.75 -12.57
C TRP A 37 20.63 -0.70 -11.62
N THR A 38 20.61 -0.90 -10.30
CA THR A 38 19.98 0.08 -9.37
C THR A 38 20.94 1.20 -8.96
N GLN A 39 22.24 1.06 -9.24
CA GLN A 39 23.28 1.98 -8.76
C GLN A 39 23.17 3.42 -9.31
N HIS A 40 22.36 3.63 -10.36
CA HIS A 40 22.13 4.96 -10.94
C HIS A 40 21.01 5.74 -10.23
N PHE A 41 20.24 5.11 -9.33
CA PHE A 41 19.21 5.81 -8.59
C PHE A 41 19.78 6.68 -7.47
N GLU A 42 19.09 7.78 -7.20
CA GLU A 42 19.39 8.62 -6.04
C GLU A 42 19.03 7.88 -4.74
N PRO A 43 19.95 7.80 -3.77
CA PRO A 43 19.69 7.21 -2.47
C PRO A 43 18.51 7.88 -1.75
N THR A 44 17.67 7.07 -1.13
CA THR A 44 16.55 7.58 -0.31
C THR A 44 17.01 7.83 1.12
N GLN A 45 17.06 9.10 1.51
CA GLN A 45 17.64 9.56 2.77
C GLN A 45 16.61 10.28 3.63
N ASN A 46 16.95 10.47 4.92
CA ASN A 46 16.16 11.23 5.89
C ASN A 46 14.75 10.64 6.07
N LEU A 47 14.67 9.32 6.21
CA LEU A 47 13.38 8.67 6.42
C LEU A 47 12.78 9.11 7.76
N PHE A 48 11.57 9.64 7.72
CA PHE A 48 10.82 9.94 8.92
C PHE A 48 10.28 8.64 9.52
N ARG A 49 10.55 8.41 10.80
CA ARG A 49 9.81 7.40 11.56
C ARG A 49 8.40 7.91 11.77
N GLN A 50 7.44 7.35 11.04
CA GLN A 50 6.10 7.92 11.03
C GLN A 50 5.17 7.39 12.13
N THR A 51 5.47 6.27 12.78
CA THR A 51 4.60 5.74 13.85
C THR A 51 5.33 5.00 14.98
N THR A 52 4.85 5.25 16.19
CA THR A 52 4.81 4.33 17.35
C THR A 52 3.40 3.74 17.44
N ALA A 53 3.19 2.69 18.24
CA ALA A 53 1.96 1.89 18.29
C ALA A 53 0.65 2.64 18.69
N ASP A 54 0.70 3.95 18.88
CA ASP A 54 -0.35 4.74 19.54
C ASP A 54 -0.98 5.82 18.64
N ALA A 55 -0.56 5.95 17.37
CA ALA A 55 -1.09 6.99 16.49
C ALA A 55 -2.44 6.57 15.89
N THR A 56 -3.53 7.01 16.50
CA THR A 56 -4.89 6.85 15.99
C THR A 56 -5.12 7.71 14.73
N GLY A 57 -4.78 7.19 13.56
CA GLY A 57 -5.28 7.75 12.30
C GLY A 57 -6.81 7.66 12.25
N ARG A 58 -7.48 8.64 11.62
CA ARG A 58 -8.93 8.51 11.36
C ARG A 58 -9.12 7.47 10.25
N ASN A 59 -9.79 6.36 10.59
CA ASN A 59 -10.20 5.37 9.60
C ASN A 59 -11.17 5.99 8.61
N THR A 60 -10.97 5.70 7.33
CA THR A 60 -11.90 6.02 6.25
C THR A 60 -13.06 5.03 6.23
N GLU A 61 -14.09 5.30 5.43
CA GLU A 61 -15.24 4.40 5.29
C GLU A 61 -14.83 2.99 4.81
N ASP A 62 -13.87 2.87 3.90
CA ASP A 62 -13.39 1.57 3.44
C ASP A 62 -12.38 0.92 4.40
N ASP A 63 -11.64 1.70 5.20
CA ASP A 63 -10.83 1.14 6.29
C ASP A 63 -11.69 0.56 7.41
N VAL A 64 -12.84 1.19 7.70
CA VAL A 64 -13.80 0.65 8.68
C VAL A 64 -14.32 -0.71 8.21
N LEU A 65 -14.66 -0.85 6.93
CA LEU A 65 -15.15 -2.12 6.38
C LEU A 65 -14.09 -3.21 6.33
N ARG A 66 -12.87 -2.88 5.90
CA ARG A 66 -11.71 -3.79 5.97
C ARG A 66 -11.41 -4.17 7.42
N GLY A 67 -11.44 -3.18 8.32
CA GLY A 67 -11.21 -3.35 9.74
C GLY A 67 -12.21 -4.29 10.39
N ALA A 68 -13.46 -4.27 9.93
CA ALA A 68 -14.53 -5.16 10.37
C ALA A 68 -14.43 -6.60 9.81
N GLN A 69 -13.58 -6.86 8.81
CA GLN A 69 -13.36 -8.22 8.34
C GLN A 69 -12.62 -9.06 9.38
N LEU A 70 -13.05 -10.33 9.50
CA LEU A 70 -12.34 -11.30 10.32
C LEU A 70 -10.93 -11.47 9.76
N ALA A 71 -9.95 -11.23 10.62
CA ALA A 71 -8.59 -11.63 10.33
C ALA A 71 -8.44 -13.12 10.63
N VAL A 72 -7.70 -13.84 9.79
CA VAL A 72 -7.31 -15.21 10.10
C VAL A 72 -6.08 -15.13 10.99
N HIS A 73 -6.20 -15.61 12.22
CA HIS A 73 -5.06 -15.66 13.13
C HIS A 73 -4.03 -16.67 12.58
N PRO A 74 -2.73 -16.32 12.54
CA PRO A 74 -1.70 -17.27 12.15
C PRO A 74 -1.63 -18.46 13.10
N ASN A 75 -1.15 -19.62 12.63
CA ASN A 75 -0.94 -20.76 13.52
C ASN A 75 0.12 -20.44 14.57
N VAL A 76 -0.08 -20.90 15.80
CA VAL A 76 0.90 -20.76 16.87
C VAL A 76 2.16 -21.55 16.51
N ARG A 77 3.28 -20.85 16.35
CA ARG A 77 4.60 -21.45 16.07
C ARG A 77 5.72 -20.59 16.62
N ASN A 78 6.89 -21.21 16.80
CA ASN A 78 8.13 -20.50 17.07
C ASN A 78 8.86 -20.28 15.75
N TRP A 79 9.43 -19.10 15.58
CA TRP A 79 10.14 -18.71 14.37
C TRP A 79 11.64 -18.67 14.62
N LEU A 80 12.37 -19.33 13.72
CA LEU A 80 13.80 -19.21 13.59
C LEU A 80 14.06 -18.45 12.28
N GLN A 81 14.71 -17.29 12.35
CA GLN A 81 14.95 -16.43 11.18
C GLN A 81 16.43 -16.52 10.75
N ASP A 82 16.87 -17.71 10.39
CA ASP A 82 18.28 -17.98 10.07
C ASP A 82 18.62 -17.63 8.62
N THR A 83 17.64 -17.67 7.73
CA THR A 83 17.77 -17.37 6.30
C THR A 83 16.81 -16.28 5.85
N GLU A 84 17.06 -15.69 4.68
CA GLU A 84 16.12 -14.74 4.04
C GLU A 84 14.76 -15.40 3.75
N ALA A 85 14.77 -16.68 3.38
CA ALA A 85 13.55 -17.46 3.18
C ALA A 85 12.74 -17.64 4.49
N ASP A 86 13.40 -17.74 5.64
CA ASP A 86 12.70 -17.80 6.94
C ASP A 86 12.03 -16.47 7.29
N VAL A 87 12.70 -15.35 7.00
CA VAL A 87 12.14 -14.00 7.14
C VAL A 87 10.93 -13.81 6.22
N GLU A 88 11.06 -14.22 4.95
CA GLU A 88 9.98 -14.18 3.98
C GLU A 88 8.78 -15.01 4.45
N LEU A 89 9.02 -16.26 4.86
CA LEU A 89 7.96 -17.16 5.35
C LEU A 89 7.28 -16.59 6.60
N PHE A 90 8.05 -16.02 7.53
CA PHE A 90 7.53 -15.30 8.70
C PHE A 90 6.62 -14.16 8.26
N PHE A 91 7.12 -13.26 7.41
CA PHE A 91 6.37 -12.11 6.97
C PHE A 91 5.07 -12.53 6.28
N HIS A 92 5.13 -13.48 5.35
CA HIS A 92 3.93 -13.93 4.66
C HIS A 92 2.92 -14.54 5.62
N THR A 93 3.36 -15.37 6.56
CA THR A 93 2.39 -16.08 7.38
C THR A 93 1.85 -15.28 8.57
N GLU A 94 2.69 -14.49 9.24
CA GLU A 94 2.29 -13.73 10.43
C GLU A 94 1.72 -12.35 10.09
N VAL A 95 2.13 -11.77 8.95
CA VAL A 95 1.83 -10.39 8.60
C VAL A 95 0.97 -10.32 7.34
N SER A 96 1.48 -10.78 6.20
CA SER A 96 0.80 -10.59 4.91
C SER A 96 -0.52 -11.35 4.81
N ASN A 97 -0.55 -12.67 5.05
CA ASN A 97 -1.74 -13.50 4.89
C ASN A 97 -2.86 -13.11 5.87
N ALA A 98 -2.47 -12.79 7.09
CA ALA A 98 -3.35 -12.26 8.13
C ALA A 98 -4.10 -10.99 7.67
N VAL A 99 -3.42 -10.16 6.88
CA VAL A 99 -3.96 -8.92 6.32
C VAL A 99 -4.73 -9.18 5.04
N LEU A 100 -4.17 -9.96 4.10
CA LEU A 100 -4.79 -10.31 2.82
C LEU A 100 -6.17 -10.95 3.01
N ALA A 101 -6.37 -11.71 4.09
CA ALA A 101 -7.69 -12.23 4.44
C ALA A 101 -8.78 -11.12 4.53
N LYS A 102 -8.42 -9.93 5.00
CA LYS A 102 -9.33 -8.77 5.06
C LYS A 102 -9.57 -8.12 3.69
N TRP A 103 -8.66 -8.34 2.74
CA TRP A 103 -8.78 -7.85 1.36
C TRP A 103 -9.55 -8.80 0.46
N ASN A 104 -9.85 -10.04 0.86
CA ASN A 104 -10.54 -11.03 0.00
C ASN A 104 -11.88 -10.56 -0.61
N GLY A 105 -12.50 -9.53 -0.04
CA GLY A 105 -13.63 -8.86 -0.65
C GLY A 105 -13.59 -7.35 -0.52
N TYR A 106 -12.38 -6.75 -0.33
CA TYR A 106 -12.22 -5.33 0.05
C TYR A 106 -11.08 -4.46 -0.59
N PRO A 107 -10.79 -4.45 -1.91
CA PRO A 107 -11.11 -5.40 -2.98
C PRO A 107 -10.12 -6.56 -2.99
N LEU A 108 -10.42 -7.61 -3.77
CA LEU A 108 -9.58 -8.80 -3.86
C LEU A 108 -8.15 -8.43 -4.26
N VAL A 109 -7.22 -8.57 -3.31
CA VAL A 109 -5.78 -8.44 -3.55
C VAL A 109 -5.20 -9.82 -3.71
N THR A 110 -4.45 -10.00 -4.79
CA THR A 110 -3.69 -11.21 -5.09
C THR A 110 -2.21 -10.98 -4.80
N GLN A 111 -1.53 -12.00 -4.29
CA GLN A 111 -0.11 -11.92 -3.99
C GLN A 111 0.64 -13.10 -4.60
N PRO A 112 1.29 -12.94 -5.76
CA PRO A 112 2.28 -13.90 -6.21
C PRO A 112 3.63 -13.67 -5.50
N SER A 113 4.29 -14.75 -5.10
CA SER A 113 5.68 -14.74 -4.60
C SER A 113 6.65 -15.04 -5.73
N HIS A 114 7.87 -14.50 -5.64
CA HIS A 114 8.97 -14.70 -6.59
C HIS A 114 8.52 -14.50 -8.06
N ALA A 115 7.80 -13.41 -8.29
CA ALA A 115 7.13 -13.15 -9.56
C ALA A 115 7.85 -12.06 -10.34
N ARG A 116 7.70 -12.11 -11.67
CA ARG A 116 8.15 -11.02 -12.55
C ARG A 116 7.20 -9.85 -12.43
N ASN A 117 7.76 -8.64 -12.39
CA ASN A 117 6.96 -7.42 -12.34
C ASN A 117 6.12 -7.29 -13.63
N PRO A 118 4.77 -7.27 -13.55
CA PRO A 118 3.92 -7.16 -14.73
C PRO A 118 3.87 -5.73 -15.30
N ALA A 119 4.45 -4.73 -14.62
CA ALA A 119 4.49 -3.36 -15.10
C ALA A 119 5.46 -3.21 -16.30
N SER A 120 4.91 -2.90 -17.47
CA SER A 120 5.66 -2.57 -18.67
C SER A 120 6.56 -1.35 -18.43
N GLY A 121 7.88 -1.53 -18.48
CA GLY A 121 8.86 -0.42 -18.43
C GLY A 121 9.99 -0.60 -17.43
N MET A 122 9.84 -1.47 -16.44
CA MET A 122 11.00 -2.04 -15.72
C MET A 122 11.49 -3.26 -16.49
N ALA A 123 12.75 -3.65 -16.34
CA ALA A 123 13.24 -4.89 -16.94
C ALA A 123 12.31 -6.03 -16.50
N ALA A 124 11.45 -6.50 -17.41
CA ALA A 124 10.43 -7.54 -17.16
C ALA A 124 11.05 -8.91 -16.80
N ASP A 125 12.37 -8.92 -16.59
CA ASP A 125 13.21 -10.06 -16.28
C ASP A 125 13.58 -10.20 -14.81
N GLU A 126 13.39 -9.16 -14.00
CA GLU A 126 13.71 -9.23 -12.57
C GLU A 126 12.54 -9.87 -11.80
N MET A 127 12.90 -10.89 -11.00
CA MET A 127 12.02 -11.47 -10.02
C MET A 127 12.07 -10.64 -8.73
N VAL A 128 10.91 -10.48 -8.10
CA VAL A 128 10.77 -9.82 -6.80
C VAL A 128 10.07 -10.77 -5.84
N ASP A 129 10.39 -10.66 -4.55
CA ASP A 129 9.97 -11.64 -3.54
C ASP A 129 8.45 -11.67 -3.38
N ALA A 130 7.80 -10.50 -3.39
CA ALA A 130 6.36 -10.42 -3.35
C ALA A 130 5.82 -9.32 -4.28
N ILE A 131 4.73 -9.59 -4.98
CA ILE A 131 3.94 -8.55 -5.65
C ILE A 131 2.53 -8.62 -5.10
N TYR A 132 1.89 -7.48 -4.91
CA TYR A 132 0.49 -7.38 -4.53
C TYR A 132 -0.23 -6.69 -5.66
N THR A 133 -1.28 -7.31 -6.17
CA THR A 133 -2.02 -6.84 -7.34
C THR A 133 -3.51 -6.82 -7.08
N VAL A 134 -4.20 -5.88 -7.74
CA VAL A 134 -5.65 -5.84 -7.85
C VAL A 134 -6.01 -5.82 -9.33
N ASP A 135 -7.08 -6.50 -9.69
CA ASP A 135 -7.63 -6.43 -11.03
C ASP A 135 -8.55 -5.21 -11.09
N VAL A 136 -8.27 -4.30 -12.03
CA VAL A 136 -8.98 -3.03 -12.19
C VAL A 136 -9.66 -3.05 -13.56
N GLN A 137 -10.98 -2.95 -13.56
CA GLN A 137 -11.73 -2.77 -14.79
C GLN A 137 -11.52 -1.35 -15.35
N ASN A 138 -11.51 -1.19 -16.66
CA ASN A 138 -11.53 0.10 -17.36
C ASN A 138 -12.31 -0.05 -18.69
N ASN A 139 -12.44 1.04 -19.45
CA ASN A 139 -13.17 1.06 -20.73
C ASN A 139 -12.62 0.07 -21.79
N VAL A 140 -11.42 -0.47 -21.59
CA VAL A 140 -10.72 -1.38 -22.53
C VAL A 140 -10.75 -2.83 -22.02
N GLY A 141 -11.10 -3.08 -20.76
CA GLY A 141 -11.18 -4.41 -20.16
C GLY A 141 -10.68 -4.45 -18.72
N THR A 142 -10.34 -5.64 -18.23
CA THR A 142 -9.76 -5.83 -16.90
C THR A 142 -8.24 -5.82 -16.98
N ALA A 143 -7.58 -4.96 -16.21
CA ALA A 143 -6.14 -4.81 -16.15
C ALA A 143 -5.61 -5.13 -14.76
N ARG A 144 -4.67 -6.08 -14.67
CA ARG A 144 -3.96 -6.38 -13.43
C ARG A 144 -3.01 -5.25 -13.08
N THR A 145 -3.20 -4.64 -11.93
CA THR A 145 -2.46 -3.45 -11.51
C THR A 145 -1.67 -3.71 -10.22
N VAL A 146 -0.39 -3.34 -10.23
CA VAL A 146 0.51 -3.52 -9.08
C VAL A 146 0.19 -2.49 -7.99
N ILE A 147 -0.20 -2.99 -6.83
CA ILE A 147 -0.43 -2.23 -5.61
C ILE A 147 0.89 -1.97 -4.89
N THR A 148 1.70 -3.00 -4.65
CA THR A 148 3.03 -2.91 -4.03
C THR A 148 3.91 -4.08 -4.45
N ILE A 149 5.21 -3.88 -4.39
CA ILE A 149 6.24 -4.90 -4.54
C ILE A 149 6.98 -4.99 -3.21
N GLY A 150 7.17 -6.17 -2.66
CA GLY A 150 7.93 -6.40 -1.45
C GLY A 150 9.26 -7.06 -1.78
N GLU A 151 10.32 -6.60 -1.12
CA GLU A 151 11.61 -7.27 -1.08
C GLU A 151 11.87 -7.73 0.35
N MET A 152 12.34 -8.97 0.51
CA MET A 152 12.71 -9.54 1.79
C MET A 152 14.23 -9.51 1.90
N LYS A 153 14.72 -9.10 3.06
CA LYS A 153 16.14 -9.13 3.38
C LYS A 153 16.31 -9.75 4.76
N ARG A 154 17.54 -9.86 5.26
CA ARG A 154 17.76 -10.42 6.60
C ARG A 154 18.70 -9.57 7.43
N ASN A 155 18.16 -8.93 8.46
CA ASN A 155 18.87 -8.13 9.46
C ASN A 155 19.89 -7.13 8.87
N ILE A 156 19.56 -6.54 7.72
CA ILE A 156 20.46 -5.61 7.03
C ILE A 156 20.06 -4.15 7.23
N ILE A 157 18.83 -3.84 7.63
CA ILE A 157 18.38 -2.46 7.73
C ILE A 157 18.99 -1.87 9.01
N ALA A 158 19.64 -0.70 8.88
CA ALA A 158 20.16 0.06 10.00
C ALA A 158 19.30 1.32 10.24
N PRO A 159 18.22 1.27 11.05
CA PRO A 159 17.19 2.32 11.07
C PRO A 159 17.72 3.73 11.32
N ARG A 160 18.71 3.87 12.22
CA ARG A 160 19.33 5.16 12.55
C ARG A 160 20.06 5.78 11.35
N THR A 161 20.70 4.97 10.52
CA THR A 161 21.44 5.41 9.33
C THR A 161 20.48 6.01 8.30
N TRP A 162 19.32 5.39 8.10
CA TRP A 162 18.26 5.89 7.22
C TRP A 162 17.59 7.16 7.75
N GLN A 163 17.30 7.20 9.05
CA GLN A 163 16.65 8.34 9.70
C GLN A 163 17.53 9.59 9.70
N ASN A 164 18.82 9.43 9.97
CA ASN A 164 19.79 10.52 9.99
C ASN A 164 20.26 10.93 8.59
N GLY A 165 19.85 10.22 7.53
CA GLY A 165 20.27 10.46 6.15
C GLY A 165 21.74 10.15 5.86
N ASN A 166 22.48 9.54 6.78
CA ASN A 166 23.92 9.28 6.62
C ASN A 166 24.19 7.98 5.85
N LEU A 167 23.60 7.83 4.66
CA LEU A 167 23.76 6.60 3.86
C LEU A 167 25.14 6.51 3.20
N TYR A 168 25.74 7.63 2.80
CA TYR A 168 27.05 7.62 2.14
C TYR A 168 28.18 7.07 3.03
N GLY A 169 28.04 7.17 4.35
CA GLY A 169 28.96 6.58 5.32
C GLY A 169 28.81 5.06 5.49
N ASN A 170 27.76 4.44 4.94
CA ASN A 170 27.52 3.01 5.01
C ASN A 170 27.15 2.45 3.62
N ARG A 171 28.13 1.82 2.96
CA ARG A 171 28.00 1.31 1.59
C ARG A 171 26.86 0.31 1.41
N GLU A 172 26.57 -0.52 2.42
CA GLU A 172 25.48 -1.50 2.38
C GLU A 172 24.12 -0.81 2.40
N GLN A 173 23.92 0.16 3.29
CA GLN A 173 22.68 0.94 3.33
C GLN A 173 22.51 1.81 2.09
N LEU A 174 23.61 2.37 1.56
CA LEU A 174 23.61 3.10 0.31
C LEU A 174 23.07 2.23 -0.84
N ARG A 175 23.63 1.02 -1.01
CA ARG A 175 23.17 0.07 -2.04
C ARG A 175 21.72 -0.33 -1.84
N LEU A 176 21.34 -0.68 -0.60
CA LEU A 176 19.95 -1.01 -0.29
C LEU A 176 19.01 0.15 -0.67
N SER A 177 19.36 1.40 -0.35
CA SER A 177 18.54 2.57 -0.71
C SER A 177 18.41 2.82 -2.21
N GLN A 178 19.38 2.39 -2.99
CA GLN A 178 19.34 2.46 -4.44
C GLN A 178 18.49 1.32 -5.02
N GLU A 179 18.57 0.13 -4.43
CA GLU A 179 17.72 -1.02 -4.80
C GLU A 179 16.24 -0.79 -4.51
N LEU A 180 15.93 -0.05 -3.44
CA LEU A 180 14.55 0.32 -3.11
C LEU A 180 14.03 1.52 -3.94
N ALA A 181 14.89 2.21 -4.69
CA ALA A 181 14.51 3.48 -5.30
C ALA A 181 13.36 3.41 -6.34
N PRO A 182 13.08 2.29 -7.01
CA PRO A 182 11.82 2.17 -7.75
C PRO A 182 10.79 1.22 -7.09
N HIS A 183 11.11 0.62 -5.93
CA HIS A 183 10.33 -0.48 -5.36
C HIS A 183 9.74 -0.17 -3.98
N VAL A 184 8.62 -0.82 -3.73
CA VAL A 184 7.86 -0.71 -2.48
C VAL A 184 8.50 -1.66 -1.44
N TYR A 185 7.93 -1.70 -0.25
CA TYR A 185 8.57 -2.01 1.03
C TYR A 185 9.70 -3.07 1.07
N CYS A 186 10.63 -2.87 2.00
CA CYS A 186 11.63 -3.85 2.38
C CYS A 186 11.43 -4.28 3.82
N PHE A 187 11.37 -5.58 4.07
CA PHE A 187 11.32 -6.15 5.42
C PHE A 187 12.53 -7.03 5.66
N ASP A 188 13.25 -6.84 6.77
CA ASP A 188 14.47 -7.60 7.04
C ASP A 188 14.35 -8.64 8.18
N GLY A 189 13.13 -8.98 8.58
CA GLY A 189 12.86 -9.85 9.75
C GLY A 189 12.59 -9.03 11.00
N ASP A 190 13.03 -7.77 10.98
CA ASP A 190 12.84 -6.86 12.08
C ASP A 190 12.15 -5.54 11.66
N THR A 191 12.82 -4.85 10.75
CA THR A 191 12.50 -3.50 10.32
C THR A 191 11.75 -3.53 8.99
N LEU A 192 10.65 -2.77 8.90
CA LEU A 192 9.93 -2.52 7.65
C LEU A 192 10.23 -1.12 7.13
N LEU A 193 11.00 -1.01 6.04
CA LEU A 193 11.13 0.23 5.29
C LEU A 193 9.97 0.33 4.29
N LEU A 194 9.18 1.40 4.39
CA LEU A 194 8.14 1.72 3.43
C LEU A 194 8.51 2.97 2.66
N GLN A 195 8.58 2.85 1.33
CA GLN A 195 8.96 3.93 0.44
C GLN A 195 7.78 4.40 -0.40
N LEU A 196 7.44 5.69 -0.29
CA LEU A 196 6.42 6.37 -1.10
C LEU A 196 7.12 7.46 -1.94
N GLN A 197 7.63 7.12 -3.13
CA GLN A 197 8.49 8.01 -3.94
C GLN A 197 7.79 9.11 -4.75
N ALA A 198 6.50 9.38 -4.55
CA ALA A 198 5.85 10.46 -5.30
C ALA A 198 6.20 11.84 -4.71
N LYS A 199 7.20 12.52 -5.26
CA LYS A 199 7.57 13.90 -4.89
C LYS A 199 6.66 14.93 -5.56
N ARG A 200 6.12 14.64 -6.75
CA ARG A 200 5.21 15.51 -7.51
C ARG A 200 4.03 14.72 -8.10
N PRO A 201 2.88 15.37 -8.40
CA PRO A 201 1.75 14.73 -9.06
C PRO A 201 2.07 14.05 -10.40
N SER A 202 3.10 14.49 -11.11
CA SER A 202 3.58 13.89 -12.36
C SER A 202 4.35 12.57 -12.15
N ASP A 203 5.02 12.43 -11.00
CA ASP A 203 5.82 11.24 -10.65
C ASP A 203 4.90 10.05 -10.27
N ILE A 204 3.59 10.30 -10.17
CA ILE A 204 2.55 9.34 -9.81
C ILE A 204 2.15 8.44 -10.99
N ALA A 205 2.45 8.82 -12.23
CA ALA A 205 2.15 7.95 -13.38
C ALA A 205 3.28 6.95 -13.71
N SER A 206 4.51 7.20 -13.22
CA SER A 206 5.72 6.48 -13.65
C SER A 206 6.31 5.48 -12.65
N VAL A 207 5.83 5.44 -11.40
CA VAL A 207 6.34 4.53 -10.36
C VAL A 207 5.41 3.33 -10.18
N PRO A 208 5.84 2.08 -10.44
CA PRO A 208 5.08 0.87 -10.11
C PRO A 208 4.93 0.67 -8.59
N GLY A 209 3.79 0.14 -8.13
CA GLY A 209 3.56 -0.17 -6.71
C GLY A 209 3.26 1.09 -5.88
N THR A 210 2.00 1.50 -5.87
CA THR A 210 1.64 2.87 -5.53
C THR A 210 0.65 3.02 -4.41
N GLY A 211 0.04 1.92 -4.05
CA GLY A 211 -0.98 1.91 -3.06
C GLY A 211 -2.37 1.89 -3.50
N PHE A 212 -3.17 1.11 -2.77
CA PHE A 212 -4.58 1.03 -3.05
C PHE A 212 -5.23 2.43 -3.08
N ARG A 213 -4.80 3.33 -2.19
CA ARG A 213 -5.20 4.74 -2.18
C ARG A 213 -4.82 5.51 -3.45
N ARG A 214 -3.63 5.27 -3.99
CA ARG A 214 -3.18 5.85 -5.27
C ARG A 214 -3.87 5.20 -6.46
N LEU A 215 -4.15 3.91 -6.41
CA LEU A 215 -4.96 3.24 -7.42
C LEU A 215 -6.36 3.84 -7.46
N GLN A 216 -6.99 4.08 -6.32
CA GLN A 216 -8.26 4.83 -6.25
C GLN A 216 -8.13 6.22 -6.90
N ARG A 217 -7.00 6.93 -6.72
CA ARG A 217 -6.74 8.20 -7.43
C ARG A 217 -6.62 8.05 -8.94
N MET A 218 -6.01 6.99 -9.44
CA MET A 218 -5.77 6.79 -10.87
C MET A 218 -6.98 6.20 -11.61
N TYR A 219 -7.73 5.31 -10.96
CA TYR A 219 -8.73 4.47 -11.62
C TYR A 219 -10.15 4.58 -11.06
N ALA A 220 -10.37 5.21 -9.90
CA ALA A 220 -11.75 5.50 -9.51
C ALA A 220 -12.38 6.43 -10.56
N VAL A 221 -13.69 6.26 -10.80
CA VAL A 221 -14.41 6.72 -12.01
C VAL A 221 -13.87 8.04 -12.55
N GLN A 222 -13.18 7.98 -13.69
CA GLN A 222 -12.75 9.18 -14.43
C GLN A 222 -14.00 9.95 -14.85
N GLY A 223 -14.04 11.25 -14.55
CA GLY A 223 -15.23 12.07 -14.81
C GLY A 223 -16.39 11.80 -13.85
N LEU A 224 -16.13 11.31 -12.63
CA LEU A 224 -17.16 11.21 -11.59
C LEU A 224 -17.77 12.60 -11.34
N THR A 225 -19.08 12.72 -11.56
CA THR A 225 -19.85 13.93 -11.25
C THR A 225 -20.96 13.59 -10.27
N VAL A 226 -21.06 14.35 -9.18
CA VAL A 226 -22.09 14.17 -8.14
C VAL A 226 -22.72 15.53 -7.85
N GLY A 227 -24.03 15.64 -8.04
CA GLY A 227 -24.75 16.90 -7.78
C GLY A 227 -24.26 18.09 -8.61
N GLY A 228 -23.72 17.86 -9.81
CA GLY A 228 -23.14 18.90 -10.67
C GLY A 228 -21.66 19.19 -10.43
N PHE A 229 -21.07 18.69 -9.33
CA PHE A 229 -19.66 18.84 -9.03
C PHE A 229 -18.87 17.69 -9.65
N SER A 230 -17.82 18.01 -10.40
CA SER A 230 -16.94 17.02 -11.01
C SER A 230 -15.69 16.81 -10.17
N VAL A 231 -15.25 15.56 -10.06
CA VAL A 231 -14.01 15.22 -9.36
C VAL A 231 -12.81 15.63 -10.21
N VAL A 232 -11.92 16.42 -9.61
CA VAL A 232 -10.67 16.88 -10.25
C VAL A 232 -9.42 16.27 -9.63
N ASP A 233 -9.53 15.75 -8.41
CA ASP A 233 -8.43 15.10 -7.72
C ASP A 233 -8.94 14.19 -6.58
N ARG A 234 -8.02 13.55 -5.87
CA ARG A 234 -8.31 12.86 -4.61
C ARG A 234 -7.25 13.17 -3.58
N ARG A 235 -7.65 13.20 -2.30
CA ARG A 235 -6.68 13.30 -1.20
C ARG A 235 -5.71 12.14 -1.23
N PHE A 236 -4.45 12.45 -0.93
CA PHE A 236 -3.41 11.45 -0.87
C PHE A 236 -3.67 10.38 0.22
N PHE A 237 -4.10 10.80 1.42
CA PHE A 237 -4.15 9.93 2.58
C PHE A 237 -5.39 9.05 2.68
N ASP A 238 -6.56 9.56 2.28
CA ASP A 238 -7.83 8.82 2.40
C ASP A 238 -8.59 8.65 1.09
N SER A 239 -8.00 9.11 -0.02
CA SER A 239 -8.58 9.00 -1.36
C SER A 239 -9.98 9.59 -1.50
N ARG A 240 -10.42 10.47 -0.59
CA ARG A 240 -11.69 11.17 -0.77
C ARG A 240 -11.62 12.09 -1.99
N PRO A 241 -12.70 12.17 -2.79
CA PRO A 241 -12.76 13.08 -3.93
C PRO A 241 -12.52 14.54 -3.53
N MET A 242 -11.79 15.24 -4.39
CA MET A 242 -11.68 16.70 -4.41
C MET A 242 -12.49 17.20 -5.59
N TRP A 243 -13.30 18.21 -5.35
CA TRP A 243 -14.27 18.72 -6.32
C TRP A 243 -13.77 19.99 -6.97
N ASP A 244 -14.17 20.21 -8.22
CA ASP A 244 -14.09 21.53 -8.86
C ASP A 244 -15.25 22.40 -8.36
N ASP A 245 -14.92 23.55 -7.80
CA ASP A 245 -15.85 24.59 -7.39
C ASP A 245 -15.36 25.90 -7.97
N ASP A 246 -15.93 26.32 -9.10
CA ASP A 246 -15.53 27.51 -9.86
C ASP A 246 -14.02 27.60 -10.15
N GLY A 247 -13.40 26.47 -10.52
CA GLY A 247 -11.97 26.36 -10.84
C GLY A 247 -11.07 26.15 -9.62
N ALA A 248 -11.62 26.17 -8.40
CA ALA A 248 -10.89 25.84 -7.19
C ALA A 248 -11.03 24.36 -6.84
N LYS A 249 -9.93 23.74 -6.39
CA LYS A 249 -9.95 22.37 -5.85
C LYS A 249 -10.37 22.42 -4.39
N THR A 250 -11.53 21.86 -4.04
CA THR A 250 -12.07 22.01 -2.68
C THR A 250 -12.56 20.69 -2.07
N PHE A 251 -12.74 20.74 -0.75
CA PHE A 251 -13.42 19.71 0.04
C PHE A 251 -14.82 20.19 0.39
N ILE A 252 -15.77 19.99 -0.51
CA ILE A 252 -17.17 20.23 -0.20
C ILE A 252 -17.79 18.94 0.32
N GLN A 253 -18.42 19.04 1.49
CA GLN A 253 -19.43 18.07 1.86
C GLN A 253 -20.67 18.37 1.02
N LEU A 254 -20.98 17.47 0.08
CA LEU A 254 -22.16 17.59 -0.76
C LEU A 254 -23.40 17.35 0.10
N ALA A 255 -24.00 18.41 0.66
CA ALA A 255 -25.07 18.29 1.66
C ALA A 255 -26.27 17.44 1.20
N SER A 256 -26.52 17.38 -0.12
CA SER A 256 -27.59 16.59 -0.73
C SER A 256 -27.22 15.14 -1.01
N TYR A 257 -25.99 14.72 -0.72
CA TYR A 257 -25.49 13.37 -0.98
C TYR A 257 -24.77 12.78 0.22
N GLU A 258 -24.98 11.49 0.44
CA GLU A 258 -24.23 10.70 1.38
C GLU A 258 -23.30 9.76 0.62
N ARG A 259 -22.03 9.71 1.03
CA ARG A 259 -21.06 8.74 0.54
C ARG A 259 -21.16 7.47 1.37
N ILE A 260 -21.70 6.42 0.79
CA ILE A 260 -21.96 5.15 1.48
C ILE A 260 -21.27 4.00 0.76
N VAL A 261 -21.09 2.90 1.47
CA VAL A 261 -20.65 1.65 0.85
C VAL A 261 -21.85 0.75 0.61
N ASP A 262 -21.99 0.28 -0.64
CA ASP A 262 -23.03 -0.67 -0.98
C ASP A 262 -22.77 -2.03 -0.31
N PRO A 263 -23.73 -2.59 0.45
CA PRO A 263 -23.51 -3.83 1.15
C PRO A 263 -23.44 -5.05 0.22
N ARG A 264 -23.97 -4.96 -1.01
CA ARG A 264 -23.97 -6.06 -1.99
C ARG A 264 -22.69 -6.08 -2.81
N THR A 265 -22.30 -4.95 -3.37
CA THR A 265 -21.17 -4.83 -4.30
C THR A 265 -19.88 -4.37 -3.62
N ARG A 266 -19.97 -3.88 -2.38
CA ARG A 266 -18.85 -3.31 -1.59
C ARG A 266 -18.23 -2.05 -2.19
N CYS A 267 -18.78 -1.56 -3.30
CA CYS A 267 -18.36 -0.30 -3.90
C CYS A 267 -18.79 0.89 -3.04
N LEU A 268 -17.94 1.91 -3.02
CA LEU A 268 -18.33 3.25 -2.60
C LEU A 268 -19.24 3.86 -3.66
N LYS A 269 -20.29 4.54 -3.20
CA LYS A 269 -21.24 5.26 -4.03
C LYS A 269 -21.76 6.50 -3.32
N TRP A 270 -22.28 7.43 -4.10
CA TRP A 270 -22.95 8.63 -3.63
C TRP A 270 -24.45 8.48 -3.83
N ARG A 271 -25.22 8.68 -2.77
CA ARG A 271 -26.68 8.52 -2.77
C ARG A 271 -27.35 9.78 -2.25
N THR A 272 -28.45 10.18 -2.86
CA THR A 272 -29.30 11.24 -2.29
C THR A 272 -30.20 10.66 -1.20
N PRO A 273 -30.40 11.33 -0.05
CA PRO A 273 -31.30 10.84 1.00
C PRO A 273 -32.74 10.59 0.54
N ASN A 274 -33.17 11.27 -0.53
CA ASN A 274 -34.52 11.17 -1.09
C ASN A 274 -34.68 10.01 -2.09
N ASP A 275 -33.63 9.26 -2.41
CA ASP A 275 -33.68 8.08 -3.28
C ASP A 275 -33.29 6.80 -2.50
N PRO A 276 -34.23 6.24 -1.72
CA PRO A 276 -33.97 5.02 -0.96
C PRO A 276 -33.76 3.79 -1.87
N THR A 277 -34.27 3.86 -3.10
CA THR A 277 -34.14 2.77 -4.09
C THR A 277 -32.73 2.71 -4.68
N GLY A 278 -32.00 3.83 -4.66
CA GLY A 278 -30.64 3.92 -5.19
C GLY A 278 -30.57 3.87 -6.72
N VAL A 279 -31.69 4.19 -7.39
CA VAL A 279 -31.74 4.20 -8.87
C VAL A 279 -30.79 5.26 -9.43
N ASN A 280 -30.58 6.36 -8.69
CA ASN A 280 -29.68 7.45 -9.06
C ASN A 280 -28.35 7.41 -8.28
N ASP A 281 -27.97 6.24 -7.77
CA ASP A 281 -26.67 6.07 -7.11
C ASP A 281 -25.53 6.36 -8.09
N VAL A 282 -24.59 7.22 -7.70
CA VAL A 282 -23.39 7.48 -8.47
C VAL A 282 -22.25 6.64 -7.91
N TRP A 283 -21.83 5.63 -8.68
CA TRP A 283 -20.78 4.71 -8.24
C TRP A 283 -19.39 5.35 -8.32
N GLU A 284 -18.62 5.26 -7.24
CA GLU A 284 -17.30 5.90 -7.15
C GLU A 284 -16.16 4.92 -7.48
N THR A 285 -16.23 3.72 -6.91
CA THR A 285 -15.12 2.74 -6.99
C THR A 285 -15.47 1.50 -7.79
N TRP A 286 -16.58 1.49 -8.54
CA TRP A 286 -17.12 0.30 -9.25
C TRP A 286 -16.06 -0.57 -9.93
N TRP A 287 -15.10 0.08 -10.59
CA TRP A 287 -14.01 -0.53 -11.35
C TRP A 287 -13.06 -1.46 -10.56
N PHE A 288 -13.07 -1.45 -9.23
CA PHE A 288 -12.22 -2.32 -8.40
C PHE A 288 -12.92 -3.58 -7.87
N TRP A 289 -14.23 -3.68 -8.06
CA TRP A 289 -15.08 -4.54 -7.23
C TRP A 289 -15.93 -5.54 -8.02
N ASN A 290 -15.84 -5.50 -9.35
CA ASN A 290 -16.50 -6.44 -10.27
C ASN A 290 -15.50 -7.05 -11.24
#